data_AF-A0A4Q3ZIK0-F1
#
_entry.id   AF-A0A4Q3ZIK0-F1
#
_cell.length_a   1.000
_cell.length_b   1.000
_cell.length_c   1.000
_cell.angle_alpha   90.00
_cell.angle_beta   90.00
_cell.angle_gamma   90.00
#
_symmetry.space_group_name_H-M   'P 1'
#
loop_
_entity.id
_entity.type
_entity.pdbx_description
1 polymer ?
#
loop_
_entity_poly.entity_id
_entity_poly.type
_entity_poly.pdbx_seq_one_letter_code
_entity_poly.pdbx_strand_id
1 'polypeptide(L)'
;MPLPTEITATLLLARPAQFDLDALRDGIEAQLGPACSGLRERRWRHEPLLSSARLHLRLSARDLPLAEERLPSDIGTGLAAFLGDDPNGCFARHRAALTLTVGAGPLPAEKGAAVEPTTPELFDQMLMVAHAAATRIARTNHALALHWEQSNQILSASRFAAMGAMLFPLPLFLHPRPFQQEDEDPAWLSLEIEGAVDLVGRPLRTAPAPVELGWIIPRVYALVSHLRATGQQVRNGMAFATCDDERFQIRLEEDGGMCLVLLEKDGRPVPKPSALSTASAA
;
A
#
# COMPACT_ATOMS: atom_id res chain seq x y z
N MET A 1 -0.45 -14.76 8.19
CA MET A 1 0.86 -14.24 8.67
C MET A 1 0.60 -13.23 9.78
N PRO A 2 1.52 -13.03 10.73
CA PRO A 2 1.37 -11.94 11.71
C PRO A 2 1.45 -10.58 10.99
N LEU A 3 0.61 -9.63 11.41
CA LEU A 3 0.67 -8.25 10.90
C LEU A 3 2.01 -7.59 11.26
N PRO A 4 2.51 -6.66 10.42
CA PRO A 4 3.71 -5.89 10.73
C PRO A 4 3.58 -5.14 12.07
N THR A 5 4.64 -5.17 12.86
CA THR A 5 4.71 -4.44 14.14
C THR A 5 5.10 -2.97 13.97
N GLU A 6 5.59 -2.61 12.78
CA GLU A 6 6.00 -1.26 12.40
C GLU A 6 5.64 -0.98 10.93
N ILE A 7 5.34 0.28 10.66
CA ILE A 7 5.17 0.85 9.32
C ILE A 7 6.35 1.78 9.04
N THR A 8 7.02 1.61 7.91
CA THR A 8 8.23 2.36 7.59
C THR A 8 8.13 2.96 6.20
N ALA A 9 8.37 4.27 6.14
CA ALA A 9 8.44 5.01 4.89
C ALA A 9 9.74 5.81 4.86
N THR A 10 10.47 5.74 3.75
CA THR A 10 11.69 6.52 3.55
C THR A 10 11.53 7.48 2.38
N LEU A 11 11.67 8.78 2.65
CA LEU A 11 11.65 9.81 1.63
C LEU A 11 13.05 10.00 1.07
N LEU A 12 13.16 9.99 -0.26
CA LEU A 12 14.38 10.31 -0.99
C LEU A 12 14.40 11.80 -1.30
N LEU A 13 15.40 12.52 -0.80
CA LEU A 13 15.44 13.97 -0.83
C LEU A 13 16.68 14.47 -1.60
N ALA A 14 16.54 15.59 -2.30
CA ALA A 14 17.66 16.26 -2.95
C ALA A 14 18.59 17.00 -1.96
N ARG A 15 18.11 17.26 -0.74
CA ARG A 15 18.77 18.03 0.33
C ARG A 15 18.33 17.50 1.71
N PRO A 16 19.08 17.78 2.78
CA PRO A 16 18.68 17.43 4.15
C PRO A 16 17.23 17.82 4.46
N ALA A 17 16.53 16.92 5.16
CA ALA A 17 15.16 17.15 5.57
C ALA A 17 15.06 18.31 6.56
N GLN A 18 14.04 19.15 6.38
CA GLN A 18 13.59 20.13 7.34
C GLN A 18 12.17 19.76 7.77
N PHE A 19 11.96 19.64 9.08
CA PHE A 19 10.64 19.39 9.64
C PHE A 19 10.53 20.02 11.02
N ASP A 20 9.32 20.46 11.33
CA ASP A 20 8.89 20.97 12.62
C ASP A 20 7.96 19.91 13.22
N LEU A 21 8.31 19.39 14.40
CA LEU A 21 7.58 18.33 15.07
C LEU A 21 6.20 18.76 15.55
N ASP A 22 6.07 20.01 16.02
CA ASP A 22 4.78 20.55 16.45
C ASP A 22 3.88 20.71 15.23
N ALA A 23 4.40 21.30 14.14
CA ALA A 23 3.64 21.44 12.90
C ALA A 23 3.28 20.08 12.30
N LEU A 24 4.13 19.05 12.45
CA LEU A 24 3.84 17.69 12.01
C LEU A 24 2.74 17.05 12.87
N ARG A 25 2.85 17.12 14.20
CA ARG A 25 1.84 16.63 15.14
C ARG A 25 0.48 17.24 14.83
N ASP A 26 0.40 18.57 14.81
CA ASP A 26 -0.86 19.30 14.60
C ASP A 26 -1.48 18.93 13.25
N GLY A 27 -0.65 18.68 12.24
CA GLY A 27 -1.08 18.18 10.95
C GLY A 27 -1.70 16.79 10.98
N ILE A 28 -1.06 15.85 11.69
CA ILE A 28 -1.55 14.48 11.84
C ILE A 28 -2.86 14.49 12.62
N GLU A 29 -2.93 15.21 13.75
CA GLU A 29 -4.14 15.30 14.57
C GLU A 29 -5.30 16.00 13.83
N ALA A 30 -5.03 17.03 13.03
CA ALA A 30 -6.04 17.68 12.20
C ALA A 30 -6.61 16.74 11.12
N GLN A 31 -5.77 15.88 10.53
CA GLN A 31 -6.18 14.97 9.46
C GLN A 31 -6.91 13.73 9.99
N LEU A 32 -6.44 13.15 11.10
CA LEU A 32 -6.92 11.87 11.61
C LEU A 32 -7.89 12.01 12.79
N GLY A 33 -8.02 13.23 13.33
CA GLY A 33 -8.96 13.55 14.40
C GLY A 33 -8.65 12.80 15.71
N PRO A 34 -9.70 12.45 16.49
CA PRO A 34 -9.54 11.85 17.82
C PRO A 34 -8.76 10.53 17.83
N ALA A 35 -8.78 9.77 16.72
CA ALA A 35 -8.12 8.47 16.61
C ALA A 35 -6.60 8.52 16.81
N CYS A 36 -5.98 9.68 16.58
CA CYS A 36 -4.54 9.90 16.75
C CYS A 36 -4.22 11.05 17.71
N SER A 37 -5.17 11.41 18.57
CA SER A 37 -4.98 12.47 19.56
C SER A 37 -3.99 12.10 20.66
N GLY A 38 -3.32 13.11 21.21
CA GLY A 38 -2.44 12.94 22.37
C GLY A 38 -1.02 12.52 22.00
N LEU A 39 -0.62 12.76 20.76
CA LEU A 39 0.77 12.67 20.35
C LEU A 39 1.58 13.77 21.06
N ARG A 40 2.63 13.38 21.77
CA ARG A 40 3.53 14.29 22.48
C ARG A 40 4.93 14.15 21.96
N GLU A 41 5.61 15.27 21.83
CA GLU A 41 7.03 15.26 21.52
C GLU A 41 7.82 14.60 22.67
N ARG A 42 8.72 13.71 22.28
CA ARG A 42 9.69 13.03 23.12
C ARG A 42 10.99 12.90 22.34
N ARG A 43 12.03 12.41 23.02
CA ARG A 43 13.27 11.97 22.39
C ARG A 43 13.54 10.51 22.71
N TRP A 44 14.05 9.78 21.73
CA TRP A 44 14.52 8.41 21.89
C TRP A 44 15.90 8.27 21.27
N ARG A 45 16.92 8.00 22.09
CA ARG A 45 18.32 7.85 21.62
C ARG A 45 18.78 8.99 20.69
N HIS A 46 18.42 10.22 21.05
CA HIS A 46 18.66 11.47 20.30
C HIS A 46 17.81 11.70 19.05
N GLU A 47 16.94 10.76 18.68
CA GLU A 47 16.02 10.93 17.55
C GLU A 47 14.71 11.60 18.01
N PRO A 48 14.15 12.49 17.16
CA PRO A 48 12.79 12.99 17.31
C PRO A 48 11.74 11.88 17.37
N LEU A 49 10.82 12.00 18.34
CA LEU A 49 9.72 11.05 18.54
C LEU A 49 8.42 11.80 18.83
N LEU A 50 7.35 11.47 18.11
CA LEU A 50 5.98 11.77 18.54
C LEU A 50 5.38 10.50 19.15
N SER A 51 4.81 10.59 20.34
CA SER A 51 4.42 9.42 21.14
C SER A 51 3.06 9.62 21.80
N SER A 52 2.20 8.61 21.73
CA SER A 52 0.95 8.50 22.50
C SER A 52 0.99 7.24 23.38
N ALA A 53 -0.10 6.92 24.07
CA ALA A 53 -0.18 5.65 24.81
C ALA A 53 -0.18 4.41 23.90
N ARG A 54 -0.62 4.56 22.63
CA ARG A 54 -0.88 3.43 21.72
C ARG A 54 0.12 3.28 20.60
N LEU A 55 0.79 4.36 20.21
CA LEU A 55 1.69 4.38 19.07
C LEU A 55 2.80 5.40 19.24
N HIS A 56 3.84 5.25 18.44
CA HIS A 56 4.91 6.22 18.32
C HIS A 56 5.29 6.41 16.86
N LEU A 57 5.73 7.62 16.50
CA LEU A 57 6.29 7.99 15.21
C LEU A 57 7.71 8.51 15.44
N ARG A 58 8.69 7.81 14.89
CA ARG A 58 10.10 8.17 14.94
C ARG A 58 10.55 8.73 13.60
N LEU A 59 11.38 9.77 13.65
CA LEU A 59 11.96 10.39 12.46
C LEU A 59 13.49 10.26 12.52
N SER A 60 14.09 9.66 11.49
CA SER A 60 15.54 9.52 11.36
C SER A 60 16.01 10.20 10.08
N ALA A 61 16.64 11.36 10.22
CA ALA A 61 17.15 12.15 9.11
C ALA A 61 18.62 11.83 8.85
N ARG A 62 18.98 11.69 7.57
CA ARG A 62 20.35 11.43 7.13
C ARG A 62 20.71 12.42 6.04
N ASP A 63 21.81 13.15 6.24
CA ASP A 63 22.45 13.97 5.20
C ASP A 63 23.38 13.14 4.32
N LEU A 64 22.89 11.97 3.91
CA LEU A 64 23.58 11.03 3.05
C LEU A 64 22.55 10.26 2.22
N PRO A 65 22.88 9.86 0.98
CA PRO A 65 22.04 8.95 0.22
C PRO A 65 21.91 7.59 0.94
N LEU A 66 20.79 6.92 0.71
CA LEU A 66 20.64 5.51 1.04
C LEU A 66 21.61 4.68 0.20
N ALA A 67 22.14 3.63 0.81
CA ALA A 67 22.87 2.60 0.08
C ALA A 67 21.91 1.82 -0.81
N GLU A 68 22.36 1.47 -2.01
CA GLU A 68 21.58 0.73 -3.02
C GLU A 68 21.09 -0.62 -2.49
N GLU A 69 21.89 -1.28 -1.63
CA GLU A 69 21.55 -2.53 -0.94
C GLU A 69 20.31 -2.44 -0.05
N ARG A 70 19.90 -1.23 0.35
CA ARG A 70 18.70 -0.99 1.16
C ARG A 70 17.47 -0.71 0.31
N LEU A 71 17.61 -0.66 -1.01
CA LEU A 71 16.49 -0.49 -1.90
C LEU A 71 15.75 -1.81 -2.11
N PRO A 72 14.45 -1.74 -2.46
CA PRO A 72 13.73 -2.87 -3.01
C PRO A 72 14.47 -3.53 -4.16
N SER A 73 14.46 -4.87 -4.20
CA SER A 73 14.65 -5.62 -5.43
C SER A 73 13.59 -5.28 -6.50
N ASP A 74 12.46 -4.71 -6.06
CA ASP A 74 11.24 -4.46 -6.84
C ASP A 74 11.24 -3.20 -7.69
N ILE A 75 12.37 -2.50 -7.79
CA ILE A 75 12.60 -1.53 -8.88
C ILE A 75 12.33 -2.18 -10.26
N GLY A 76 12.35 -3.52 -10.34
CA GLY A 76 12.07 -4.32 -11.53
C GLY A 76 10.67 -4.93 -11.71
N THR A 77 9.65 -4.68 -10.87
CA THR A 77 8.33 -5.38 -11.02
C THR A 77 7.50 -4.99 -12.23
N GLY A 78 8.03 -4.10 -13.07
CA GLY A 78 7.35 -3.63 -14.27
C GLY A 78 6.23 -2.64 -13.98
N LEU A 79 5.58 -2.66 -12.80
CA LEU A 79 4.49 -1.73 -12.48
C LEU A 79 4.93 -0.26 -12.59
N ALA A 80 6.09 0.07 -12.02
CA ALA A 80 6.66 1.42 -12.15
C ALA A 80 6.89 1.81 -13.63
N ALA A 81 7.43 0.89 -14.43
CA ALA A 81 7.63 1.11 -15.86
C ALA A 81 6.31 1.25 -16.64
N PHE A 82 5.30 0.43 -16.33
CA PHE A 82 3.95 0.51 -16.89
C PHE A 82 3.27 1.86 -16.58
N LEU A 83 3.53 2.42 -15.41
CA LEU A 83 3.01 3.71 -14.99
C LEU A 83 3.87 4.90 -15.44
N GLY A 84 5.00 4.64 -16.12
CA GLY A 84 5.93 5.68 -16.58
C GLY A 84 6.70 6.36 -15.45
N ASP A 85 6.80 5.74 -14.27
CA ASP A 85 7.64 6.21 -13.18
C ASP A 85 9.12 5.93 -13.47
N ASP A 86 10.02 6.87 -13.11
CA ASP A 86 11.48 6.71 -13.18
C ASP A 86 12.10 6.64 -11.76
N PRO A 87 11.94 5.50 -11.04
CA PRO A 87 12.51 5.35 -9.71
C PRO A 87 14.04 5.42 -9.73
N ASN A 88 14.68 4.96 -10.80
CA ASN A 88 16.12 4.98 -10.97
C ASN A 88 16.67 6.41 -11.05
N GLY A 89 16.06 7.28 -11.86
CA GLY A 89 16.44 8.69 -11.93
C GLY A 89 16.17 9.46 -10.64
N CYS A 90 15.12 9.11 -9.88
CA CYS A 90 14.92 9.66 -8.54
C CYS A 90 16.02 9.23 -7.57
N PHE A 91 16.40 7.95 -7.58
CA PHE A 91 17.49 7.44 -6.77
C PHE A 91 18.84 8.07 -7.15
N ALA A 92 19.19 8.18 -8.42
CA ALA A 92 20.45 8.79 -8.83
C ALA A 92 20.61 10.26 -8.37
N ARG A 93 19.50 10.98 -8.19
CA ARG A 93 19.49 12.40 -7.80
C ARG A 93 19.40 12.66 -6.30
N HIS A 94 19.01 11.68 -5.49
CA HIS A 94 18.87 11.89 -4.06
C HIS A 94 20.23 12.05 -3.37
N ARG A 95 20.26 12.88 -2.33
CA ARG A 95 21.48 13.21 -1.55
C ARG A 95 21.27 13.08 -0.05
N ALA A 96 20.01 13.02 0.38
CA ALA A 96 19.61 12.84 1.75
C ALA A 96 18.40 11.90 1.82
N ALA A 97 18.13 11.37 3.00
CA ALA A 97 16.98 10.54 3.26
C ALA A 97 16.34 10.89 4.61
N LEU A 98 15.01 10.76 4.68
CA LEU A 98 14.29 10.80 5.95
C LEU A 98 13.47 9.52 6.07
N THR A 99 13.75 8.73 7.09
CA THR A 99 12.97 7.55 7.43
C THR A 99 11.99 7.89 8.54
N LEU A 100 10.72 7.57 8.31
CA LEU A 100 9.66 7.58 9.30
C LEU A 100 9.37 6.13 9.70
N THR A 101 9.33 5.86 11.00
CA THR A 101 8.87 4.56 11.53
C THR A 101 7.72 4.81 12.47
N VAL A 102 6.57 4.19 12.21
CA VAL A 102 5.42 4.17 13.11
C VAL A 102 5.29 2.79 13.71
N GLY A 103 5.34 2.70 15.04
CA GLY A 103 5.25 1.43 15.75
C GLY A 103 4.20 1.44 16.84
N ALA A 104 3.87 0.24 17.32
CA ALA A 104 2.98 0.03 18.44
C ALA A 104 3.57 0.53 19.77
N GLY A 105 2.69 0.97 20.67
CA GLY A 105 3.04 1.42 22.02
C GLY A 105 3.74 2.78 22.06
N PRO A 106 4.02 3.29 23.28
CA PRO A 106 4.52 4.64 23.47
C PRO A 106 5.97 4.85 23.05
N LEU A 107 6.76 3.80 22.95
CA LEU A 107 8.19 3.86 22.64
C LEU A 107 8.58 2.70 21.72
N PRO A 108 9.63 2.87 20.90
CA PRO A 108 10.20 1.78 20.13
C PRO A 108 10.63 0.63 21.04
N ALA A 109 10.36 -0.62 20.62
CA ALA A 109 10.81 -1.79 21.35
C ALA A 109 12.35 -1.85 21.40
N GLU A 110 12.92 -2.22 22.54
CA GLU A 110 14.36 -2.49 22.61
C GLU A 110 14.71 -3.75 21.82
N LYS A 111 15.93 -3.80 21.29
CA LYS A 111 16.39 -4.94 20.50
C LYS A 111 16.31 -6.22 21.35
N GLY A 112 15.52 -7.18 20.89
CA GLY A 112 15.31 -8.47 21.57
C GLY A 112 14.15 -8.48 22.58
N ALA A 113 13.43 -7.37 22.76
CA ALA A 113 12.19 -7.36 23.53
C ALA A 113 11.09 -8.09 22.76
N ALA A 114 10.21 -8.78 23.50
CA ALA A 114 9.00 -9.34 22.92
C ALA A 114 8.08 -8.20 22.48
N VAL A 115 7.69 -8.20 21.21
CA VAL A 115 6.74 -7.24 20.66
C VAL A 115 5.37 -7.89 20.67
N GLU A 116 4.39 -7.20 21.23
CA GLU A 116 3.02 -7.69 21.24
C GLU A 116 2.48 -7.78 19.79
N PRO A 117 1.69 -8.82 19.47
CA PRO A 117 1.05 -8.94 18.16
C PRO A 117 0.19 -7.71 17.86
N THR A 118 0.34 -7.19 16.65
CA THR A 118 -0.43 -6.02 16.22
C THR A 118 -1.86 -6.43 15.87
N THR A 119 -2.86 -5.75 16.43
CA THR A 119 -4.26 -5.94 16.04
C THR A 119 -4.56 -5.22 14.72
N PRO A 120 -5.57 -5.64 13.95
CA PRO A 120 -5.95 -4.96 12.70
C PRO A 120 -6.23 -3.46 12.89
N GLU A 121 -6.87 -3.08 13.99
CA GLU A 121 -7.20 -1.68 14.28
C GLU A 121 -5.95 -0.86 14.58
N LEU A 122 -4.99 -1.44 15.31
CA LEU A 122 -3.72 -0.77 15.60
C LEU A 122 -2.88 -0.64 14.33
N PHE A 123 -2.85 -1.68 13.50
CA PHE A 123 -2.19 -1.67 12.21
C PHE A 123 -2.75 -0.56 11.30
N ASP A 124 -4.08 -0.42 11.23
CA ASP A 124 -4.74 0.64 10.47
C ASP A 124 -4.35 2.03 10.96
N GLN A 125 -4.31 2.22 12.28
CA GLN A 125 -3.85 3.48 12.88
C GLN A 125 -2.39 3.77 12.53
N MET A 126 -1.50 2.78 12.60
CA MET A 126 -0.10 2.97 12.24
C MET A 126 0.05 3.37 10.78
N LEU A 127 -0.70 2.72 9.88
CA LEU A 127 -0.70 3.02 8.45
C LEU A 127 -1.19 4.45 8.17
N MET A 128 -2.31 4.85 8.79
CA MET A 128 -2.87 6.19 8.65
C MET A 128 -1.92 7.27 9.15
N VAL A 129 -1.28 7.07 10.32
CA VAL A 129 -0.29 8.00 10.88
C VAL A 129 0.95 8.10 9.98
N ALA A 130 1.48 6.96 9.53
CA ALA A 130 2.66 6.93 8.65
C ALA A 130 2.37 7.67 7.33
N HIS A 131 1.21 7.44 6.72
CA HIS A 131 0.80 8.09 5.49
C HIS A 131 0.59 9.60 5.66
N ALA A 132 -0.11 10.03 6.72
CA ALA A 132 -0.31 11.45 7.00
C ALA A 132 1.03 12.18 7.23
N ALA A 133 1.91 11.57 8.02
CA ALA A 133 3.23 12.11 8.31
C ALA A 133 4.10 12.18 7.04
N ALA A 134 4.21 11.08 6.30
CA ALA A 134 4.99 11.02 5.07
C ALA A 134 4.47 12.00 4.01
N THR A 135 3.15 12.13 3.84
CA THR A 135 2.52 13.09 2.92
C THR A 135 2.90 14.52 3.26
N ARG A 136 2.80 14.89 4.54
CA ARG A 136 3.12 16.25 5.00
C ARG A 136 4.58 16.58 4.78
N ILE A 137 5.48 15.69 5.20
CA ILE A 137 6.93 15.88 5.04
C ILE A 137 7.33 15.88 3.57
N ALA A 138 6.79 14.97 2.75
CA ALA A 138 7.11 14.90 1.32
C ALA A 138 6.76 16.20 0.60
N ARG A 139 5.62 16.80 0.97
CA ARG A 139 5.19 18.09 0.43
C ARG A 139 6.10 19.24 0.87
N THR A 140 6.47 19.32 2.15
CA THR A 140 7.32 20.42 2.66
C THR A 140 8.78 20.31 2.21
N ASN A 141 9.27 19.10 1.97
CA ASN A 141 10.66 18.83 1.60
C ASN A 141 10.85 18.60 0.10
N HIS A 142 9.78 18.65 -0.70
CA HIS A 142 9.81 18.34 -2.13
C HIS A 142 10.52 17.00 -2.41
N ALA A 143 10.03 15.92 -1.76
CA ALA A 143 10.61 14.60 -1.93
C ALA A 143 10.67 14.21 -3.41
N LEU A 144 11.75 13.55 -3.82
CA LEU A 144 11.93 13.05 -5.18
C LEU A 144 11.13 11.77 -5.40
N ALA A 145 11.15 10.91 -4.37
CA ALA A 145 10.42 9.66 -4.32
C ALA A 145 10.21 9.24 -2.87
N LEU A 146 9.33 8.27 -2.67
CA LEU A 146 9.09 7.63 -1.39
C LEU A 146 9.24 6.13 -1.56
N HIS A 147 10.02 5.50 -0.68
CA HIS A 147 10.05 4.06 -0.51
C HIS A 147 9.11 3.68 0.64
N TRP A 148 8.12 2.84 0.34
CA TRP A 148 7.18 2.29 1.31
C TRP A 148 7.55 0.83 1.59
N GLU A 149 8.09 0.54 2.78
CA GLU A 149 8.74 -0.75 3.05
C GLU A 149 7.75 -1.92 3.08
N GLN A 150 6.52 -1.71 3.57
CA GLN A 150 5.55 -2.80 3.77
C GLN A 150 5.10 -3.45 2.46
N SER A 151 5.12 -2.69 1.36
CA SER A 151 4.87 -3.20 0.01
C SER A 151 6.13 -3.23 -0.85
N ASN A 152 7.28 -2.86 -0.27
CA ASN A 152 8.55 -2.74 -0.94
C ASN A 152 8.51 -1.87 -2.22
N GLN A 153 7.65 -0.84 -2.26
CA GLN A 153 7.45 -0.01 -3.45
C GLN A 153 8.23 1.30 -3.37
N ILE A 154 8.81 1.73 -4.49
CA ILE A 154 9.24 3.13 -4.68
C ILE A 154 8.20 3.86 -5.52
N LEU A 155 7.72 4.97 -5.00
CA LEU A 155 6.71 5.83 -5.60
C LEU A 155 7.35 7.15 -5.98
N SER A 156 7.07 7.63 -7.20
CA SER A 156 7.41 8.99 -7.59
C SER A 156 6.68 10.00 -6.69
N ALA A 157 7.24 11.21 -6.58
CA ALA A 157 6.62 12.28 -5.81
C ALA A 157 5.17 12.58 -6.24
N SER A 158 4.92 12.61 -7.56
CA SER A 158 3.59 12.86 -8.13
C SER A 158 2.61 11.73 -7.79
N ARG A 159 3.04 10.48 -7.92
CA ARG A 159 2.21 9.31 -7.61
C ARG A 159 1.87 9.25 -6.13
N PHE A 160 2.84 9.48 -5.25
CA PHE A 160 2.59 9.55 -3.82
C PHE A 160 1.67 10.72 -3.46
N ALA A 161 1.88 11.91 -4.06
CA ALA A 161 1.02 13.07 -3.84
C ALA A 161 -0.45 12.82 -4.25
N ALA A 162 -0.70 12.05 -5.32
CA ALA A 162 -2.05 11.68 -5.75
C ALA A 162 -2.82 10.85 -4.69
N MET A 163 -2.10 10.22 -3.76
CA MET A 163 -2.69 9.45 -2.65
C MET A 163 -2.91 10.28 -1.39
N GLY A 164 -2.37 11.51 -1.30
CA GLY A 164 -2.31 12.28 -0.06
C GLY A 164 -3.68 12.64 0.54
N ALA A 165 -4.76 12.59 -0.25
CA ALA A 165 -6.14 12.80 0.21
C ALA A 165 -6.87 11.50 0.61
N MET A 166 -6.26 10.33 0.40
CA MET A 166 -6.86 9.04 0.76
C MET A 166 -6.83 8.86 2.29
N LEU A 167 -7.99 8.58 2.88
CA LEU A 167 -8.08 8.25 4.31
C LEU A 167 -7.37 6.94 4.63
N PHE A 168 -7.57 5.93 3.78
CA PHE A 168 -6.87 4.65 3.87
C PHE A 168 -6.05 4.43 2.59
N PRO A 169 -4.72 4.47 2.65
CA PRO A 169 -3.88 4.48 1.46
C PRO A 169 -3.62 3.06 0.96
N LEU A 170 -4.68 2.35 0.53
CA LEU A 170 -4.56 1.01 -0.03
C LEU A 170 -3.45 0.84 -1.08
N PRO A 171 -3.19 1.80 -1.99
CA PRO A 171 -2.13 1.62 -2.98
C PRO A 171 -0.71 1.55 -2.38
N LEU A 172 -0.52 1.98 -1.13
CA LEU A 172 0.75 1.82 -0.42
C LEU A 172 0.94 0.40 0.12
N PHE A 173 -0.12 -0.39 0.22
CA PHE A 173 -0.07 -1.71 0.83
C PHE A 173 -0.34 -2.83 -0.17
N LEU A 174 -1.23 -2.59 -1.12
CA LEU A 174 -1.56 -3.52 -2.18
C LEU A 174 -0.66 -3.25 -3.38
N HIS A 175 0.06 -4.26 -3.83
CA HIS A 175 0.93 -4.19 -5.00
C HIS A 175 0.32 -5.01 -6.14
N PRO A 176 -0.34 -4.37 -7.12
CA PRO A 176 -0.84 -5.06 -8.29
C PRO A 176 0.34 -5.40 -9.21
N ARG A 177 0.61 -6.69 -9.37
CA ARG A 177 1.64 -7.21 -10.24
C ARG A 177 0.99 -7.80 -11.49
N PRO A 178 1.19 -7.19 -12.67
CA PRO A 178 0.79 -7.82 -13.92
C PRO A 178 1.50 -9.16 -14.07
N PHE A 179 0.74 -10.18 -14.43
CA PHE A 179 1.27 -11.45 -14.88
C PHE A 179 0.51 -11.89 -16.12
N GLN A 180 1.14 -12.70 -16.95
CA GLN A 180 0.54 -13.25 -18.16
C GLN A 180 0.66 -14.76 -18.08
N GLN A 181 -0.44 -15.48 -18.27
CA GLN A 181 -0.36 -16.93 -18.44
C GLN A 181 0.04 -17.27 -19.88
N GLU A 182 0.70 -18.41 -20.09
CA GLU A 182 1.26 -18.80 -21.40
C GLU A 182 0.20 -18.85 -22.53
N ASP A 183 -1.07 -19.12 -22.18
CA ASP A 183 -2.20 -19.23 -23.11
C ASP A 183 -3.10 -17.98 -23.18
N GLU A 184 -2.70 -16.86 -22.56
CA GLU A 184 -3.49 -15.63 -22.54
C GLU A 184 -3.20 -14.72 -23.74
N ASP A 185 -4.26 -14.17 -24.31
CA ASP A 185 -4.18 -13.09 -25.30
C ASP A 185 -3.36 -11.92 -24.69
N PRO A 186 -2.26 -11.47 -25.34
CA PRO A 186 -1.43 -10.37 -24.84
C PRO A 186 -2.19 -9.06 -24.60
N ALA A 187 -3.37 -8.88 -25.20
CA ALA A 187 -4.23 -7.73 -24.96
C ALA A 187 -5.01 -7.80 -23.64
N TRP A 188 -4.99 -8.94 -22.94
CA TRP A 188 -5.74 -9.17 -21.71
C TRP A 188 -4.82 -9.02 -20.51
N LEU A 189 -5.36 -8.39 -19.47
CA LEU A 189 -4.63 -8.10 -18.26
C LEU A 189 -5.08 -9.01 -17.12
N SER A 190 -4.11 -9.66 -16.49
CA SER A 190 -4.26 -10.39 -15.24
C SER A 190 -3.36 -9.75 -14.19
N LEU A 191 -3.86 -9.64 -12.95
CA LEU A 191 -3.13 -9.04 -11.84
C LEU A 191 -3.09 -10.00 -10.67
N GLU A 192 -1.91 -10.17 -10.08
CA GLU A 192 -1.74 -10.70 -8.73
C GLU A 192 -1.64 -9.52 -7.77
N ILE A 193 -2.34 -9.58 -6.64
CA ILE A 193 -2.42 -8.46 -5.69
C ILE A 193 -1.67 -8.84 -4.42
N GLU A 194 -0.38 -8.50 -4.37
CA GLU A 194 0.44 -8.74 -3.18
C GLU A 194 -0.06 -7.86 -2.02
N GLY A 195 0.09 -8.34 -0.79
CA GLY A 195 -0.43 -7.69 0.43
C GLY A 195 -1.93 -7.91 0.68
N ALA A 196 -2.68 -8.51 -0.25
CA ALA A 196 -4.10 -8.82 -0.03
C ALA A 196 -4.32 -9.81 1.13
N VAL A 197 -3.41 -10.77 1.32
CA VAL A 197 -3.50 -11.75 2.41
C VAL A 197 -3.54 -11.06 3.77
N ASP A 198 -2.76 -10.00 3.97
CA ASP A 198 -2.68 -9.32 5.26
C ASP A 198 -3.91 -8.46 5.54
N LEU A 199 -4.61 -8.01 4.49
CA LEU A 199 -5.77 -7.14 4.61
C LEU A 199 -7.11 -7.88 4.63
N VAL A 200 -7.26 -8.93 3.82
CA VAL A 200 -8.52 -9.68 3.65
C VAL A 200 -8.36 -11.18 3.94
N GLY A 201 -7.19 -11.60 4.44
CA GLY A 201 -6.93 -12.96 4.89
C GLY A 201 -6.71 -13.98 3.77
N ARG A 202 -6.70 -13.55 2.49
CA ARG A 202 -6.64 -14.43 1.32
C ARG A 202 -5.81 -13.83 0.19
N PRO A 203 -5.10 -14.66 -0.61
CA PRO A 203 -4.54 -14.22 -1.88
C PRO A 203 -5.64 -13.67 -2.79
N LEU A 204 -5.33 -12.63 -3.56
CA LEU A 204 -6.26 -12.03 -4.50
C LEU A 204 -5.59 -11.90 -5.86
N ARG A 205 -6.29 -12.35 -6.90
CA ARG A 205 -5.93 -12.14 -8.29
C ARG A 205 -7.13 -11.68 -9.11
N THR A 206 -6.89 -11.11 -10.28
CA THR A 206 -7.94 -10.91 -11.30
C THR A 206 -7.84 -12.00 -12.36
N ALA A 207 -9.00 -12.44 -12.85
CA ALA A 207 -9.03 -13.21 -14.09
C ALA A 207 -8.63 -12.31 -15.27
N PRO A 208 -8.16 -12.90 -16.38
CA PRO A 208 -7.84 -12.14 -17.59
C PRO A 208 -9.05 -11.35 -18.05
N ALA A 209 -8.84 -10.07 -18.37
CA ALA A 209 -9.88 -9.23 -18.95
C ALA A 209 -9.29 -8.22 -19.96
N PRO A 210 -10.06 -7.84 -21.02
CA PRO A 210 -9.63 -6.86 -22.01
C PRO A 210 -9.82 -5.43 -21.47
N VAL A 211 -9.08 -5.08 -20.41
CA VAL A 211 -9.17 -3.80 -19.71
C VAL A 211 -7.78 -3.24 -19.41
N GLU A 212 -7.69 -1.92 -19.34
CA GLU A 212 -6.46 -1.24 -18.98
C GLU A 212 -6.21 -1.27 -17.46
N LEU A 213 -4.93 -1.18 -17.08
CA LEU A 213 -4.49 -1.19 -15.69
C LEU A 213 -5.18 -0.10 -14.84
N GLY A 214 -5.26 1.12 -15.38
CA GLY A 214 -5.92 2.25 -14.72
C GLY A 214 -7.41 2.05 -14.50
N TRP A 215 -8.05 1.16 -15.27
CA TRP A 215 -9.46 0.82 -15.09
C TRP A 215 -9.64 -0.22 -13.99
N ILE A 216 -8.87 -1.31 -13.98
CA ILE A 216 -9.09 -2.44 -13.07
C ILE A 216 -8.59 -2.20 -11.64
N ILE A 217 -7.45 -1.49 -11.47
CA ILE A 217 -6.83 -1.27 -10.15
C ILE A 217 -7.81 -0.61 -9.15
N PRO A 218 -8.51 0.49 -9.50
CA PRO A 218 -9.47 1.10 -8.58
C PRO A 218 -10.58 0.14 -8.11
N ARG A 219 -11.04 -0.79 -8.96
CA ARG A 219 -12.05 -1.79 -8.57
C ARG A 219 -11.49 -2.83 -7.63
N VAL A 220 -10.25 -3.27 -7.84
CA VAL A 220 -9.56 -4.18 -6.91
C VAL A 220 -9.45 -3.52 -5.53
N TYR A 221 -9.04 -2.25 -5.47
CA TYR A 221 -8.96 -1.50 -4.22
C TYR A 221 -10.34 -1.28 -3.57
N ALA A 222 -11.38 -1.04 -4.36
CA ALA A 222 -12.75 -0.93 -3.87
C ALA A 222 -13.24 -2.26 -3.27
N LEU A 223 -12.95 -3.40 -3.90
CA LEU A 223 -13.29 -4.72 -3.36
C LEU A 223 -12.60 -4.96 -2.02
N VAL A 224 -11.28 -4.73 -1.94
CA VAL A 224 -10.54 -4.91 -0.69
C VAL A 224 -11.08 -3.98 0.39
N SER A 225 -11.32 -2.71 0.07
CA SER A 225 -11.98 -1.76 1.00
C SER A 225 -13.31 -2.29 1.52
N HIS A 226 -14.17 -2.79 0.63
CA HIS A 226 -15.49 -3.32 0.98
C HIS A 226 -15.40 -4.52 1.92
N LEU A 227 -14.57 -5.51 1.58
CA LEU A 227 -14.39 -6.72 2.39
C LEU A 227 -13.85 -6.40 3.78
N ARG A 228 -12.91 -5.46 3.88
CA ARG A 228 -12.37 -4.99 5.16
C ARG A 228 -13.41 -4.26 6.00
N ALA A 229 -14.12 -3.32 5.39
CA ALA A 229 -15.10 -2.48 6.10
C ALA A 229 -16.30 -3.28 6.62
N THR A 230 -16.72 -4.30 5.87
CA THR A 230 -17.89 -5.12 6.22
C THR A 230 -17.56 -6.34 7.06
N GLY A 231 -16.30 -6.79 7.05
CA GLY A 231 -15.92 -8.11 7.60
C GLY A 231 -16.66 -9.26 6.91
N GLN A 232 -17.21 -9.03 5.72
CA GLN A 232 -18.08 -9.99 5.05
C GLN A 232 -17.29 -11.25 4.68
N GLN A 233 -17.81 -12.40 5.08
CA GLN A 233 -17.25 -13.67 4.66
C GLN A 233 -17.43 -13.86 3.15
N VAL A 234 -16.31 -13.95 2.44
CA VAL A 234 -16.28 -14.17 0.99
C VAL A 234 -16.84 -15.55 0.66
N ARG A 235 -17.74 -15.61 -0.33
CA ARG A 235 -18.34 -16.85 -0.84
C ARG A 235 -18.09 -16.95 -2.35
N ASN A 236 -17.93 -18.17 -2.82
CA ASN A 236 -17.85 -18.43 -4.25
C ASN A 236 -19.12 -17.95 -4.95
N GLY A 237 -18.95 -17.22 -6.06
CA GLY A 237 -20.03 -16.64 -6.84
C GLY A 237 -20.57 -15.30 -6.34
N MET A 238 -20.01 -14.74 -5.25
CA MET A 238 -20.41 -13.42 -4.74
C MET A 238 -20.23 -12.35 -5.83
N ALA A 239 -21.26 -11.55 -6.04
CA ALA A 239 -21.22 -10.43 -6.98
C ALA A 239 -20.61 -9.19 -6.33
N PHE A 240 -19.88 -8.42 -7.13
CA PHE A 240 -19.30 -7.13 -6.75
C PHE A 240 -19.36 -6.17 -7.93
N ALA A 241 -19.58 -4.88 -7.67
CA ALA A 241 -19.55 -3.82 -8.67
C ALA A 241 -19.26 -2.47 -8.00
N THR A 242 -18.59 -1.56 -8.70
CA THR A 242 -18.40 -0.18 -8.25
C THR A 242 -19.39 0.80 -8.89
N CYS A 243 -20.08 0.38 -9.95
CA CYS A 243 -21.14 1.12 -10.64
C CYS A 243 -22.13 0.17 -11.34
N ASP A 244 -23.25 0.71 -11.84
CA ASP A 244 -24.37 -0.09 -12.36
C ASP A 244 -24.09 -0.79 -13.71
N ASP A 245 -23.10 -0.33 -14.46
CA ASP A 245 -22.74 -0.82 -15.80
C ASP A 245 -21.58 -1.80 -15.80
N GLU A 246 -21.15 -2.27 -14.63
CA GLU A 246 -20.15 -3.31 -14.49
C GLU A 246 -20.60 -4.40 -13.52
N ARG A 247 -20.08 -5.60 -13.73
CA ARG A 247 -20.34 -6.72 -12.82
C ARG A 247 -19.13 -7.61 -12.73
N PHE A 248 -18.71 -7.86 -11.49
CA PHE A 248 -17.71 -8.84 -11.15
C PHE A 248 -18.33 -10.00 -10.39
N GLN A 249 -17.68 -11.15 -10.48
CA GLN A 249 -17.95 -12.31 -9.65
C GLN A 249 -16.66 -12.77 -8.98
N ILE A 250 -16.74 -13.04 -7.68
CA ILE A 250 -15.63 -13.61 -6.93
C ILE A 250 -15.67 -15.13 -7.07
N ARG A 251 -14.60 -15.71 -7.61
CA ARG A 251 -14.38 -17.16 -7.64
C ARG A 251 -13.40 -17.54 -6.53
N LEU A 252 -13.75 -18.52 -5.70
CA LEU A 252 -12.82 -19.10 -4.75
C LEU A 252 -12.04 -20.23 -5.40
N GLU A 253 -10.76 -20.29 -5.09
CA GLU A 253 -9.82 -21.25 -5.67
C GLU A 253 -9.50 -22.37 -4.69
N GLU A 254 -8.95 -23.48 -5.19
CA GLU A 254 -8.72 -24.69 -4.38
C GLU A 254 -7.73 -24.43 -3.23
N ASP A 255 -6.78 -23.53 -3.43
CA ASP A 255 -5.81 -23.08 -2.43
C ASP A 255 -6.40 -22.06 -1.41
N GLY A 256 -7.69 -21.73 -1.55
CA GLY A 256 -8.38 -20.73 -0.75
C GLY A 256 -8.20 -19.29 -1.22
N GLY A 257 -7.50 -19.07 -2.33
CA GLY A 257 -7.36 -17.79 -3.02
C GLY A 257 -8.68 -17.25 -3.57
N MET A 258 -8.69 -15.96 -3.87
CA MET A 258 -9.81 -15.26 -4.48
C MET A 258 -9.43 -14.78 -5.87
N CYS A 259 -10.28 -15.06 -6.85
CA CYS A 259 -10.14 -14.57 -8.21
C CYS A 259 -11.32 -13.66 -8.55
N LEU A 260 -11.03 -12.40 -8.87
CA LEU A 260 -12.01 -11.44 -9.32
C LEU A 260 -12.24 -11.60 -10.82
N VAL A 261 -13.43 -12.04 -11.22
CA VAL A 261 -13.80 -12.29 -12.61
C VAL A 261 -14.70 -11.18 -13.11
N LEU A 262 -14.27 -10.45 -14.14
CA LEU A 262 -15.12 -9.46 -14.81
C LEU A 262 -16.14 -10.17 -15.71
N LEU A 263 -17.43 -9.97 -15.44
CA LEU A 263 -18.54 -10.55 -16.21
C LEU A 263 -19.17 -9.53 -17.17
N GLU A 264 -19.30 -8.27 -16.76
CA GLU A 264 -19.90 -7.21 -17.56
C GLU A 264 -19.11 -5.91 -17.44
N LYS A 265 -18.97 -5.20 -18.56
CA LYS A 265 -18.37 -3.87 -18.67
C LYS A 265 -19.20 -3.03 -19.64
N ASP A 266 -19.49 -1.80 -19.26
CA ASP A 266 -20.34 -0.86 -20.01
C ASP A 266 -21.72 -1.49 -20.37
N GLY A 267 -22.27 -2.27 -19.43
CA GLY A 267 -23.54 -3.01 -19.57
C GLY A 267 -23.51 -4.17 -20.55
N ARG A 268 -22.32 -4.59 -21.01
CA ARG A 268 -22.14 -5.67 -21.99
C ARG A 268 -21.37 -6.84 -21.38
N PRO A 269 -21.74 -8.10 -21.70
CA PRO A 269 -20.96 -9.27 -21.29
C PRO A 269 -19.52 -9.19 -21.80
N VAL A 270 -18.57 -9.48 -20.92
CA VAL A 270 -17.16 -9.65 -21.30
C VAL A 270 -16.98 -11.07 -21.84
N PRO A 271 -16.40 -11.24 -23.04
CA PRO A 271 -16.15 -12.57 -23.59
C PRO A 271 -15.28 -13.37 -22.62
N LYS A 272 -15.47 -14.69 -22.55
CA LYS A 272 -14.61 -15.56 -21.75
C LYS A 272 -13.35 -15.92 -22.56
N PRO A 273 -12.16 -15.98 -21.94
CA PRO A 273 -11.00 -16.55 -22.61
C PRO A 273 -11.32 -18.00 -23.01
N SER A 274 -11.06 -18.36 -24.26
CA SER A 274 -11.47 -19.65 -24.83
C SER A 274 -10.85 -20.88 -24.13
N ALA A 275 -9.85 -20.69 -23.26
CA ALA A 275 -9.14 -21.75 -22.54
C ALA A 275 -9.81 -22.23 -21.22
N LEU A 276 -10.81 -21.52 -20.68
CA LEU A 276 -11.47 -21.93 -19.42
C LEU A 276 -12.64 -22.93 -19.62
N SER A 277 -12.74 -23.58 -20.79
CA SER A 277 -13.82 -24.52 -21.12
C SER A 277 -13.61 -25.96 -20.60
N THR A 278 -12.50 -26.28 -19.94
CA THR A 278 -12.20 -27.67 -19.54
C THR A 278 -11.71 -27.78 -18.09
N ALA A 279 -12.56 -27.46 -17.10
CA ALA A 279 -12.34 -27.87 -15.71
C ALA A 279 -13.63 -27.85 -14.86
N SER A 280 -14.76 -28.31 -15.42
CA SER A 280 -15.95 -28.64 -14.62
C SER A 280 -16.80 -29.68 -15.35
N ALA A 281 -16.21 -30.84 -15.62
CA ALA A 281 -16.91 -32.07 -15.97
C ALA A 281 -16.01 -33.26 -15.60
N ALA A 282 -15.89 -33.52 -14.29
CA ALA A 282 -15.50 -34.81 -13.73
C ALA A 282 -16.14 -34.93 -12.34
#